data_AF-K9JT45-F1
#
_entry.id   AF-K9JT45-F1
#
_cell.length_a   1.000
_cell.length_b   1.000
_cell.length_c   1.000
_cell.angle_alpha   90.00
_cell.angle_beta   90.00
_cell.angle_gamma   90.00
#
_symmetry.space_group_name_H-M   'P 1'
#
loop_
_entity.id
_entity.type
_entity.pdbx_description
1 polymer ?
#
loop_
_entity_poly.entity_id
_entity_poly.type
_entity_poly.pdbx_seq_one_letter_code
_entity_poly.pdbx_strand_id
1 'polypeptide(L)' 'GHTLVWHQQTPNWLIAERFSAEEIRNMLHAYITAFVSRYRGEIAMWDVVNE' A
#
# COMPACT_ATOMS: atom_id res chain seq x y z
N GLY A 1 -2.96 0.07 -12.57
CA GLY A 1 -3.18 0.76 -11.30
C GLY A 1 -1.86 1.35 -10.88
N HIS A 2 -1.85 2.62 -10.49
CA HIS A 2 -0.62 3.36 -10.14
C HIS A 2 -0.93 4.24 -8.93
N THR A 3 -0.29 4.07 -7.78
CA THR A 3 0.59 2.99 -7.30
C THR A 3 0.11 2.57 -5.91
N LEU A 4 0.49 1.39 -5.43
CA LEU A 4 0.09 0.97 -4.08
C LEU A 4 0.98 1.59 -3.01
N VAL A 5 2.31 1.61 -3.21
CA VAL A 5 3.27 2.14 -2.22
C VAL A 5 4.14 3.20 -2.88
N TRP A 6 4.20 4.39 -2.29
CA TRP A 6 5.05 5.50 -2.76
C TRP A 6 5.34 6.53 -1.67
N HIS A 7 6.58 7.01 -1.61
CA HIS A 7 7.02 7.96 -0.58
C HIS A 7 6.38 9.35 -0.70
N GLN A 8 5.98 9.80 -1.91
CA GLN A 8 5.49 11.16 -2.11
C GLN A 8 4.04 11.41 -1.66
N GLN A 9 3.22 10.36 -1.65
CA GLN A 9 1.78 10.47 -1.33
C GLN A 9 1.39 9.54 -0.17
N THR A 10 2.29 9.39 0.79
CA THR A 10 2.04 8.62 2.01
C THR A 10 1.18 9.44 2.99
N PRO A 11 0.07 8.88 3.54
CA PRO A 11 -0.76 9.57 4.52
C PRO A 11 0.01 10.02 5.77
N ASN A 12 -0.25 11.24 6.24
CA ASN A 12 0.46 11.83 7.37
C ASN A 12 0.41 10.98 8.65
N TRP A 13 -0.70 10.31 8.93
CA TRP A 13 -0.84 9.48 10.14
C TRP A 13 0.15 8.31 10.16
N LEU A 14 0.49 7.75 8.98
CA LEU A 14 1.43 6.63 8.87
C LEU A 14 2.86 7.05 9.22
N ILE A 15 3.17 8.34 9.03
CA ILE A 15 4.50 8.93 9.27
C ILE A 15 4.59 9.56 10.67
N ALA A 16 3.48 10.09 11.17
CA ALA A 16 3.42 10.80 12.45
C ALA A 16 3.51 9.86 13.66
N GLU A 17 3.08 8.60 13.51
CA GLU A 17 3.10 7.59 14.56
C GLU A 17 4.35 6.71 14.47
N ARG A 18 4.78 6.16 15.62
CA ARG A 18 5.86 5.18 15.66
C ARG A 18 5.29 3.77 15.61
N PHE A 19 5.45 3.12 14.47
CA PHE A 19 5.14 1.71 14.30
C PHE A 19 6.40 0.87 14.35
N SER A 20 6.27 -0.36 14.85
CA SER A 20 7.27 -1.40 14.64
C SER A 20 7.30 -1.82 13.17
N ALA A 21 8.43 -2.40 12.75
CA ALA A 21 8.56 -2.95 11.40
C ALA A 21 7.52 -4.05 11.11
N GLU A 22 7.08 -4.77 12.15
CA GLU A 22 6.07 -5.83 12.02
C GLU A 22 4.66 -5.27 11.83
N GLU A 23 4.30 -4.19 12.54
CA GLU A 23 3.03 -3.50 12.33
C GLU A 23 2.94 -2.94 10.91
N ILE A 24 3.98 -2.25 10.43
CA ILE A 24 4.03 -1.74 9.05
C ILE A 24 3.89 -2.88 8.03
N ARG A 25 4.59 -4.01 8.23
CA ARG A 25 4.52 -5.16 7.34
C ARG A 25 3.10 -5.72 7.26
N ASN A 26 2.44 -5.88 8.41
CA ASN A 26 1.07 -6.40 8.46
C ASN A 26 0.07 -5.43 7.84
N MET A 27 0.20 -4.13 8.09
CA MET A 27 -0.64 -3.10 7.47
C MET A 27 -0.47 -3.05 5.96
N LEU A 28 0.78 -3.10 5.45
CA LEU A 28 1.05 -3.14 4.01
C LEU A 28 0.43 -4.38 3.36
N HIS A 29 0.60 -5.55 3.98
CA HIS A 29 0.03 -6.79 3.46
C HIS A 29 -1.51 -6.72 3.40
N ALA A 30 -2.15 -6.21 4.45
CA ALA A 30 -3.60 -6.04 4.50
C ALA A 30 -4.09 -5.03 3.44
N TYR A 31 -3.43 -3.88 3.33
CA TYR A 31 -3.76 -2.83 2.36
C TYR A 31 -3.62 -3.33 0.91
N ILE A 32 -2.47 -3.92 0.55
CA ILE A 32 -2.24 -4.46 -0.80
C ILE A 32 -3.29 -5.51 -1.12
N THR A 33 -3.51 -6.48 -0.23
CA THR A 33 -4.50 -7.56 -0.43
C THR A 33 -5.90 -7.00 -0.66
N ALA A 34 -6.32 -6.03 0.16
CA ALA A 34 -7.64 -5.42 0.04
C ALA A 34 -7.81 -4.70 -1.31
N PHE A 35 -6.83 -3.89 -1.73
CA PHE A 35 -6.91 -3.12 -2.97
C PHE A 35 -6.85 -3.99 -4.23
N VAL A 36 -5.90 -4.93 -4.32
CA VAL A 36 -5.80 -5.80 -5.50
C VAL A 36 -6.98 -6.76 -5.60
N SER A 37 -7.54 -7.19 -4.46
CA SER A 37 -8.74 -8.03 -4.46
C SER A 37 -9.98 -7.25 -4.87
N ARG A 38 -10.12 -6.00 -4.43
CA ARG A 38 -11.25 -5.13 -4.79
C ARG A 38 -11.38 -4.93 -6.30
N TYR A 39 -10.25 -4.79 -7.00
CA TYR A 39 -10.22 -4.52 -8.45
C TYR A 39 -9.78 -5.75 -9.27
N ARG A 40 -10.01 -6.96 -8.74
CA ARG A 40 -9.60 -8.20 -9.39
C ARG A 40 -10.30 -8.35 -10.75
N GLY A 41 -9.50 -8.52 -11.80
CA GLY A 41 -9.99 -8.69 -13.17
C GLY A 41 -10.30 -7.38 -13.91
N GLU A 42 -10.30 -6.25 -13.21
CA GLU A 42 -10.54 -4.93 -13.81
C GLU A 42 -9.24 -4.22 -14.22
N ILE A 43 -8.15 -4.49 -13.50
CA ILE A 43 -6.86 -3.84 -13.72
C ILE A 43 -5.84 -4.86 -14.23
N ALA A 44 -5.34 -4.65 -15.45
CA ALA A 44 -4.42 -5.58 -16.12
C ALA A 44 -3.01 -5.59 -15.50
N MET A 45 -2.55 -4.46 -14.99
CA MET A 45 -1.21 -4.30 -14.40
C MET A 45 -1.20 -3.30 -13.25
N TRP A 46 -0.32 -3.52 -12.28
CA TRP A 46 -0.16 -2.66 -11.10
C TRP A 46 1.30 -2.26 -10.90
N ASP A 47 1.51 -0.97 -10.66
CA ASP A 47 2.72 -0.50 -10.01
C ASP A 47 2.54 -0.75 -8.51
N VAL A 48 3.18 -1.83 -8.02
CA VAL A 48 3.04 -2.26 -6.62
C VAL A 48 3.84 -1.34 -5.70
N VAL A 49 5.06 -1.01 -6.10
CA VAL A 49 5.94 -0.04 -5.43
C VAL A 49 6.38 0.95 -6.50
N ASN A 50 6.23 2.23 -6.20
CA ASN A 50 6.79 3.30 -7.01
C ASN A 50 7.82 4.04 -6.17
N GLU A 51 9.02 4.19 -6.74
CA GLU A 51 10.15 4.96 -6.22
C GLU A 51 10.32 4.85 -4.69
#